data_AF-A0A947F188-F1
#
_entry.id   AF-A0A947F188-F1
#
_cell.length_a   1.000
_cell.length_b   1.000
_cell.length_c   1.000
_cell.angle_alpha   90.00
_cell.angle_beta   90.00
_cell.angle_gamma   90.00
#
_symmetry.space_group_name_H-M   'P 1'
#
loop_
_entity.id
_entity.type
_entity.pdbx_description
1 polymer ?
#
loop_
_entity_poly.entity_id
_entity_poly.type
_entity_poly.pdbx_seq_one_letter_code
_entity_poly.pdbx_strand_id
1 'polypeptide(L)'
;MPKKDLDLTWVLNRLEKGHLAEKNEIEYLLALSDSEEIRLLFQAARNVRTRHFGHKIFMYGFLYFSTFCRNNCRFCQYRQSNKKLPRYRKTET
;
A
#
# COMPACT_ATOMS: atom_id res chain seq x y z
N MET A 1 6.86 -25.97 -5.12
CA MET A 1 5.74 -26.08 -4.17
C MET A 1 4.48 -26.34 -4.98
N PRO A 2 3.71 -27.41 -4.71
CA PRO A 2 2.53 -27.72 -5.51
C PRO A 2 1.52 -26.58 -5.34
N LYS A 3 1.05 -26.03 -6.46
CA LYS A 3 0.01 -25.02 -6.49
C LYS A 3 -1.24 -25.66 -5.89
N LYS A 4 -1.59 -25.31 -4.66
CA LYS A 4 -2.97 -25.44 -4.21
C LYS A 4 -3.78 -24.59 -5.19
N ASP A 5 -4.76 -25.16 -5.88
CA ASP A 5 -5.60 -24.37 -6.80
C ASP A 5 -6.23 -23.24 -5.99
N LEU A 6 -5.70 -22.03 -6.17
CA LEU A 6 -6.13 -20.85 -5.44
C LEU A 6 -7.44 -20.40 -6.07
N ASP A 7 -8.50 -20.51 -5.30
CA ASP A 7 -9.83 -20.01 -5.64
C ASP A 7 -10.03 -18.64 -4.99
N LEU A 8 -10.39 -17.63 -5.78
CA LEU A 8 -10.58 -16.26 -5.31
C LEU A 8 -11.58 -16.19 -4.17
N THR A 9 -12.72 -16.87 -4.30
CA THR A 9 -13.79 -16.81 -3.30
C THR A 9 -13.32 -17.37 -1.97
N TRP A 10 -12.60 -18.49 -2.00
CA TRP A 10 -12.03 -19.11 -0.81
C TRP A 10 -10.98 -18.20 -0.14
N VAL A 11 -10.05 -17.64 -0.92
CA VAL A 11 -9.02 -16.73 -0.41
C VAL A 11 -9.66 -15.51 0.25
N LEU A 12 -10.57 -14.81 -0.45
CA LEU A 12 -11.24 -13.63 0.08
C LEU A 12 -12.02 -13.94 1.37
N ASN A 13 -12.75 -15.04 1.42
CA ASN A 13 -13.49 -15.46 2.62
C ASN A 13 -12.59 -15.72 3.83
N ARG A 14 -11.40 -16.31 3.63
CA ARG A 14 -10.41 -16.46 4.70
C ARG A 14 -9.92 -15.11 5.20
N LEU A 15 -9.50 -14.24 4.28
CA LEU A 15 -8.93 -12.94 4.63
C LEU A 15 -9.96 -12.03 5.31
N GLU A 16 -11.22 -12.04 4.86
CA GLU A 16 -12.31 -11.29 5.50
C GLU A 16 -12.59 -11.76 6.94
N LYS A 17 -12.25 -13.01 7.30
CA LYS A 17 -12.36 -13.52 8.67
C LYS A 17 -11.17 -13.13 9.56
N GLY A 18 -10.20 -12.39 9.04
CA GLY A 18 -9.04 -11.90 9.77
C GLY A 18 -7.84 -12.85 9.75
N HIS A 19 -7.84 -13.87 8.90
CA HIS A 19 -6.65 -14.70 8.68
C HIS A 19 -5.58 -13.92 7.91
N LEU A 20 -4.30 -14.22 8.20
CA LEU A 20 -3.18 -13.65 7.45
C LEU A 20 -3.10 -14.26 6.04
N ALA A 21 -2.74 -13.43 5.08
CA ALA A 21 -2.48 -13.88 3.71
C ALA A 21 -1.13 -14.60 3.62
N GLU A 22 -1.13 -15.78 3.01
CA GLU A 22 0.07 -16.52 2.67
C GLU A 22 0.73 -15.95 1.41
N LYS A 23 2.04 -16.18 1.23
CA LYS A 23 2.81 -15.60 0.11
C LYS A 23 2.18 -15.90 -1.26
N ASN A 24 1.77 -17.14 -1.49
CA ASN A 24 1.12 -17.57 -2.72
C ASN A 24 -0.26 -16.92 -2.92
N GLU A 25 -1.04 -16.71 -1.85
CA GLU A 25 -2.31 -15.99 -1.91
C GLU A 25 -2.08 -14.52 -2.31
N ILE A 26 -1.04 -13.87 -1.76
CA ILE A 26 -0.65 -12.50 -2.16
C ILE A 26 -0.24 -12.45 -3.63
N GLU A 27 0.64 -13.36 -4.07
CA GLU A 27 1.09 -13.44 -5.47
C GLU A 27 -0.10 -13.66 -6.42
N TYR A 28 -1.05 -14.52 -6.04
CA TYR A 28 -2.27 -14.77 -6.80
C TYR A 28 -3.18 -13.54 -6.89
N LEU A 29 -3.45 -12.88 -5.77
CA LEU A 29 -4.30 -11.68 -5.74
C LEU A 29 -3.67 -10.50 -6.52
N LEU A 30 -2.35 -10.36 -6.49
CA LEU A 30 -1.62 -9.35 -7.28
C LEU A 30 -1.58 -9.67 -8.77
N ALA A 31 -1.79 -10.93 -9.16
CA ALA A 31 -1.77 -11.38 -10.54
C ALA A 31 -3.16 -11.37 -11.21
N LEU A 32 -4.23 -11.04 -10.48
CA LEU A 32 -5.58 -10.94 -11.04
C LEU A 32 -5.62 -9.91 -12.19
N SER A 33 -6.21 -10.32 -13.32
CA SER A 33 -6.39 -9.47 -14.50
C SER A 33 -7.84 -9.33 -14.94
N ASP A 34 -8.72 -10.22 -14.48
CA ASP A 34 -10.15 -10.13 -14.75
C ASP A 34 -10.79 -8.99 -13.94
N SER A 35 -11.61 -8.17 -14.60
CA SER A 35 -12.19 -6.98 -13.98
C SER A 35 -13.19 -7.31 -12.88
N GLU A 36 -13.93 -8.42 -13.00
CA GLU A 36 -14.89 -8.84 -11.98
C GLU A 36 -14.18 -9.42 -10.76
N GLU A 37 -13.13 -10.21 -10.97
CA GLU A 37 -12.27 -10.70 -9.89
C GLU A 37 -11.62 -9.55 -9.10
N ILE A 38 -11.09 -8.55 -9.79
CA ILE A 38 -10.52 -7.34 -9.17
C ILE A 38 -11.60 -6.57 -8.39
N ARG A 39 -12.81 -6.46 -8.95
CA ARG A 39 -13.95 -5.82 -8.27
C ARG A 39 -14.32 -6.54 -6.98
N LEU A 40 -14.31 -7.88 -6.98
CA LEU A 40 -14.55 -8.69 -5.78
C LEU A 40 -13.47 -8.47 -4.72
N LEU A 41 -12.20 -8.44 -5.11
CA LEU A 41 -11.08 -8.13 -4.21
C LEU A 41 -11.25 -6.75 -3.56
N PHE A 42 -11.56 -5.72 -4.34
CA PHE A 42 -11.78 -4.37 -3.81
C PHE A 42 -13.01 -4.29 -2.89
N GLN A 43 -14.07 -5.04 -3.20
CA GLN A 43 -15.24 -5.11 -2.34
C GLN A 43 -14.90 -5.76 -1.00
N ALA A 44 -14.14 -6.87 -1.00
CA ALA A 44 -13.71 -7.54 0.22
C ALA A 44 -12.82 -6.62 1.08
N ALA A 45 -11.85 -5.94 0.47
CA ALA A 45 -11.01 -4.96 1.15
C ALA A 45 -11.85 -3.82 1.78
N ARG A 46 -12.88 -3.35 1.07
CA ARG A 46 -13.81 -2.33 1.58
C ARG A 46 -14.65 -2.84 2.75
N ASN A 47 -15.09 -4.09 2.73
CA ASN A 47 -15.83 -4.72 3.84
C ASN A 47 -14.97 -4.78 5.10
N VAL A 48 -13.73 -5.26 4.97
CA VAL A 48 -12.76 -5.32 6.08
C VAL A 48 -12.48 -3.92 6.62
N ARG A 49 -12.13 -2.95 5.76
CA ARG A 49 -11.89 -1.56 6.17
C ARG A 49 -13.10 -0.97 6.90
N THR A 50 -14.32 -1.17 6.38
CA THR A 50 -15.55 -0.64 7.00
C THR A 50 -15.82 -1.29 8.36
N ARG A 51 -15.55 -2.59 8.51
CA ARG A 51 -15.70 -3.29 9.80
C ARG A 51 -14.78 -2.71 10.88
N HIS A 52 -13.54 -2.39 10.53
CA HIS A 52 -12.54 -1.91 11.50
C HIS A 52 -12.55 -0.40 11.72
N PHE A 53 -12.80 0.40 10.68
CA PHE A 53 -12.66 1.86 10.72
C PHE A 53 -13.96 2.61 10.42
N GLY A 54 -15.03 1.91 10.06
CA GLY A 54 -16.27 2.53 9.59
C GLY A 54 -16.04 3.35 8.32
N HIS A 55 -16.73 4.49 8.24
CA HIS A 55 -16.58 5.47 7.17
C HIS A 55 -15.69 6.65 7.57
N LYS A 56 -14.83 6.47 8.58
CA LYS A 56 -13.97 7.54 9.10
C LYS A 56 -12.81 7.81 8.15
N ILE A 57 -12.48 9.09 7.99
CA ILE A 57 -11.28 9.56 7.29
C ILE A 57 -10.41 10.27 8.32
N PHE A 58 -9.19 9.76 8.55
CA PHE A 58 -8.23 10.35 9.47
C PHE A 58 -7.36 11.37 8.72
N MET A 59 -7.50 12.65 9.06
CA MET A 59 -6.71 13.71 8.45
C MET A 59 -5.33 13.82 9.12
N TYR A 60 -4.28 13.93 8.31
CA TYR A 60 -2.93 14.18 8.78
C TYR A 60 -2.19 15.06 7.76
N GLY A 61 -1.22 15.84 8.25
CA GLY A 61 -0.40 16.74 7.44
C GLY A 61 1.07 16.41 7.55
N PHE A 62 1.82 16.70 6.50
CA PHE A 62 3.28 16.57 6.51
C PHE A 62 3.94 17.93 6.66
N LEU A 63 4.84 18.05 7.64
CA LEU A 63 5.77 19.17 7.73
C LEU A 63 7.17 18.68 7.39
N TYR A 64 7.67 19.07 6.23
CA TYR A 64 9.06 18.84 5.86
C TYR A 64 9.94 19.91 6.50
N PHE A 65 10.69 19.54 7.53
CA PHE A 65 11.66 20.44 8.17
C PHE A 65 12.94 20.60 7.35
N SER A 66 13.27 19.62 6.51
CA SER A 66 14.42 19.69 5.62
C SER A 66 14.21 18.90 4.34
N THR A 67 14.81 19.40 3.25
CA THR A 67 14.94 18.68 1.99
C THR A 67 16.35 18.14 1.76
N PHE A 68 17.26 18.27 2.72
CA PHE A 68 18.60 17.68 2.62
C PHE A 68 18.56 16.19 2.90
N CYS A 69 19.18 15.39 2.03
CA CYS A 69 19.33 13.96 2.21
C CYS A 69 20.72 13.53 1.72
N ARG A 70 21.38 12.63 2.45
CA ARG A 70 22.68 12.03 2.09
C ARG A 70 22.58 10.90 1.06
N ASN A 71 21.37 10.37 0.86
CA ASN A 71 21.16 9.18 0.03
C ASN A 71 20.97 9.55 -1.44
N ASN A 72 21.14 8.57 -2.34
CA ASN A 72 20.98 8.76 -3.78
C ASN A 72 19.86 7.90 -4.41
N CYS A 73 18.71 7.79 -3.75
CA CYS A 73 17.60 6.96 -4.23
C CYS A 73 17.13 7.42 -5.62
N ARG A 74 17.04 6.49 -6.59
CA ARG A 74 16.77 6.82 -8.00
C ARG A 74 15.42 7.52 -8.21
N PHE A 75 14.41 7.14 -7.43
CA PHE A 75 13.05 7.70 -7.48
C PHE A 75 12.86 8.99 -6.66
N CYS A 76 13.82 9.36 -5.80
CA CYS A 76 13.60 10.43 -4.82
C CYS A 76 14.08 11.79 -5.34
N GLN A 77 13.21 12.79 -5.29
CA GLN A 77 13.56 14.16 -5.67
C GLN A 77 14.58 14.80 -4.70
N TYR A 78 14.57 14.40 -3.43
CA TYR A 78 15.49 14.90 -2.39
C TYR A 78 16.85 14.19 -2.39
N ARG A 79 17.11 13.25 -3.30
CA ARG A 79 18.40 12.58 -3.41
C ARG A 79 19.57 13.56 -3.54
N GLN A 80 20.74 13.25 -2.97
CA GLN A 80 21.87 14.19 -2.87
C GLN A 80 22.40 14.70 -4.21
N SER A 81 22.28 13.89 -5.27
CA SER A 81 22.76 14.21 -6.62
C SER A 81 21.87 15.24 -7.33
N ASN A 82 20.63 15.42 -6.89
CA ASN A 82 19.74 16.41 -7.51
C ASN A 82 20.10 17.82 -7.04
N LYS A 83 20.96 18.50 -7.80
CA LYS A 83 21.39 19.89 -7.52
C LYS A 83 20.42 20.95 -8.05
N LYS A 84 19.40 20.56 -8.84
CA LYS A 84 18.41 21.50 -9.40
C LYS A 84 17.37 21.96 -8.37
N LEU A 85 17.17 21.19 -7.31
CA LEU A 85 16.21 21.50 -6.26
C LEU A 85 16.83 22.46 -5.22
N PRO A 86 16.22 23.63 -4.95
CA PRO A 86 16.61 24.48 -3.84
C PRO A 86 16.49 23.73 -2.51
N ARG A 87 17.57 23.69 -1.74
CA ARG A 87 17.62 22.95 -0.48
C ARG A 87 17.33 23.87 0.69
N TYR A 88 16.56 23.38 1.66
CA TYR A 88 16.30 24.13 2.89
C TYR A 88 16.37 23.25 4.13
N ARG A 89 16.67 23.91 5.24
CA ARG A 89 16.42 23.47 6.61
C ARG A 89 15.63 24.58 7.27
N LYS A 90 14.46 24.26 7.79
CA LYS A 90 13.71 25.18 8.65
C LYS A 90 14.53 25.34 9.92
N THR A 91 14.96 26.56 10.18
CA THR A 91 15.38 26.98 11.53
C THR A 91 14.13 27.35 12.31
N GLU A 92 14.24 27.47 13.64
CA GLU A 92 13.13 27.87 14.51
C GLU A 92 12.40 29.09 13.95
N THR A 93 11.07 29.04 13.98
CA THR A 93 10.16 30.18 13.75
C THR A 93 10.08 31.03 15.00
#